data_AF-A0A392PFU5-F1
#
_entry.id   AF-A0A392PFU5-F1
#
_cell.length_a   1.000
_cell.length_b   1.000
_cell.length_c   1.000
_cell.angle_alpha   90.00
_cell.angle_beta   90.00
_cell.angle_gamma   90.00
#
_symmetry.space_group_name_H-M   'P 1'
#
loop_
_entity.id
_entity.type
_entity.pdbx_description
1 polymer ?
#
loop_
_entity_poly.entity_id
_entity_poly.type
_entity_poly.pdbx_seq_one_letter_code
_entity_poly.pdbx_strand_id
1 'polypeptide(L)'
;DVKEASINRSPSAYLLNPAEERSRYPSNVDTQMTLLKFVDGASGKSKGSFSWFATHGTSMSKNNKLISGDNKGVAARLFEDWFTSQNKSSSPNTNSTEPGMIKV
;
A
#
# COMPACT_ATOMS: atom_id res chain seq x y z
N ASP A 1 5.51 8.38 -6.76
CA ASP A 1 4.25 8.42 -7.54
C ASP A 1 3.83 7.04 -7.97
N VAL A 2 2.51 6.83 -8.04
CA VAL A 2 1.87 5.66 -8.64
C VAL A 2 1.18 6.14 -9.91
N LYS A 3 1.77 5.82 -11.06
CA LYS A 3 1.24 6.19 -12.37
C LYS A 3 0.25 5.14 -12.86
N GLU A 4 -0.65 5.55 -13.76
CA GLU A 4 -1.60 4.65 -14.45
C GLU A 4 -2.62 3.92 -13.55
N ALA A 5 -2.71 4.28 -12.26
CA ALA A 5 -3.68 3.70 -11.33
C ALA A 5 -5.01 4.47 -11.25
N SER A 6 -5.13 5.61 -11.94
CA SER A 6 -6.33 6.44 -11.98
C SER A 6 -6.37 7.32 -13.23
N ILE A 7 -7.58 7.79 -13.57
CA ILE A 7 -7.83 8.78 -14.61
C ILE A 7 -8.79 9.84 -14.07
N ASN A 8 -8.74 11.05 -14.63
CA ASN A 8 -9.74 12.07 -14.34
C ASN A 8 -11.04 11.75 -15.09
N ARG A 9 -12.11 11.44 -14.35
CA ARG A 9 -13.44 11.10 -14.92
C ARG A 9 -14.23 12.31 -15.42
N SER A 10 -13.73 13.53 -15.26
CA SER A 10 -14.37 14.78 -15.68
C SER A 10 -13.33 15.82 -16.14
N PRO A 11 -12.55 15.51 -17.19
CA PRO A 11 -11.44 16.36 -17.61
C PRO A 11 -11.94 17.73 -18.10
N SER A 12 -13.11 17.81 -18.73
CA SER A 12 -13.71 19.09 -19.16
C SER A 12 -13.96 20.04 -18.00
N ALA A 13 -14.44 19.54 -16.87
CA ALA A 13 -14.65 20.35 -15.66
C ALA A 13 -13.32 20.82 -15.06
N TYR A 14 -12.31 19.95 -15.03
CA TYR A 14 -10.97 20.34 -14.58
C TYR A 14 -10.39 21.48 -15.43
N LEU A 15 -10.62 21.50 -16.75
CA LEU A 15 -10.15 22.57 -17.64
C LEU A 15 -10.79 23.94 -17.35
N LEU A 16 -11.92 23.99 -16.60
CA LEU A 16 -12.56 25.23 -16.18
C LEU A 16 -11.88 25.87 -14.97
N ASN A 17 -10.95 25.18 -14.30
CA ASN A 17 -10.13 25.78 -13.26
C ASN A 17 -9.21 26.88 -13.86
N PRO A 18 -8.90 27.95 -13.10
CA PRO A 18 -7.98 29.00 -13.54
C PRO A 18 -6.67 28.45 -14.11
N ALA A 19 -6.17 29.06 -15.17
CA ALA A 19 -4.95 28.59 -15.84
C ALA A 19 -3.74 28.63 -14.89
N GLU A 20 -3.68 29.66 -14.05
CA GLU A 20 -2.66 29.84 -13.02
C GLU A 20 -2.71 28.70 -12.00
N GLU A 21 -3.90 28.26 -11.60
CA GLU A 21 -4.05 27.12 -10.68
C GLU A 21 -3.57 25.81 -11.34
N ARG A 22 -4.05 25.50 -12.55
CA ARG A 22 -3.69 24.27 -13.26
C ARG A 22 -2.19 24.18 -13.52
N SER A 23 -1.54 25.32 -13.80
CA SER A 23 -0.09 25.39 -14.05
C SER A 23 0.77 24.97 -12.86
N ARG A 24 0.22 24.96 -11.64
CA ARG A 24 0.92 24.54 -10.41
C ARG A 24 1.07 23.03 -10.30
N TYR A 25 0.35 22.26 -11.12
CA TYR A 25 0.31 20.80 -11.06
C TYR A 25 0.76 20.19 -12.38
N PRO A 26 1.49 19.06 -12.35
CA PRO A 26 2.03 18.46 -13.57
C PRO A 26 0.95 17.77 -14.43
N SER A 27 -0.22 17.45 -13.87
CA SER A 27 -1.30 16.77 -14.59
C SER A 27 -2.66 16.97 -13.92
N ASN A 28 -3.73 16.52 -14.59
CA ASN A 28 -5.10 16.51 -14.06
C ASN A 28 -5.45 15.26 -13.22
N VAL A 29 -4.45 14.43 -12.93
CA VAL A 29 -4.51 13.26 -12.05
C VAL A 29 -3.48 13.43 -10.94
N ASP A 30 -3.90 13.22 -9.69
CA ASP A 30 -2.97 13.14 -8.56
C ASP A 30 -2.36 11.74 -8.51
N THR A 31 -1.07 11.65 -8.81
CA THR A 31 -0.29 10.41 -8.79
C THR A 31 0.51 10.25 -7.50
N GLN A 32 0.47 11.23 -6.60
CA GLN A 32 1.21 11.18 -5.36
C GLN A 32 0.53 10.22 -4.38
N MET A 33 1.33 9.32 -3.80
CA MET A 33 0.90 8.46 -2.70
C MET A 33 1.72 8.81 -1.47
N THR A 34 1.04 9.02 -0.34
CA THR A 34 1.68 9.21 0.97
C THR A 34 1.51 7.94 1.80
N LEU A 35 2.62 7.39 2.29
CA LEU A 35 2.63 6.20 3.15
C LEU A 35 3.11 6.57 4.55
N LEU A 36 2.32 6.23 5.57
CA LEU A 36 2.71 6.26 6.96
C LEU A 36 3.03 4.83 7.44
N LYS A 37 4.26 4.58 7.88
CA LYS A 37 4.69 3.28 8.40
C LYS A 37 4.65 3.28 9.93
N PHE A 38 4.04 2.27 10.52
CA PHE A 38 4.05 2.04 11.96
C PHE A 38 5.18 1.07 12.32
N VAL A 39 5.99 1.45 13.31
CA VAL A 39 7.10 0.65 13.84
C VAL A 39 6.98 0.53 15.35
N ASP A 40 7.39 -0.61 15.87
CA ASP A 40 7.52 -0.84 17.29
C ASP A 40 8.70 -0.04 17.85
N GLY A 41 8.47 0.78 18.87
CA GLY A 41 9.52 1.65 19.42
C GLY A 41 10.66 0.90 20.10
N ALA A 42 10.41 -0.30 20.65
CA ALA A 42 11.42 -1.08 21.37
C ALA A 42 12.21 -2.02 20.44
N SER A 43 11.50 -2.79 19.61
CA SER A 43 12.12 -3.79 18.74
C SER A 43 12.49 -3.28 17.35
N GLY A 44 12.02 -2.09 16.96
CA GLY A 44 12.19 -1.53 15.61
C GLY A 44 11.43 -2.28 14.51
N LYS A 45 10.66 -3.32 14.87
CA LYS A 45 9.94 -4.16 13.91
C LYS A 45 8.74 -3.40 13.34
N SER A 46 8.51 -3.56 12.04
CA SER A 46 7.33 -3.01 11.38
C SER A 46 6.05 -3.61 11.97
N LYS A 47 5.01 -2.80 12.18
CA LYS A 47 3.71 -3.22 12.70
C LYS A 47 2.58 -3.09 11.68
N GLY A 48 2.72 -2.15 10.74
CA GLY A 48 1.73 -1.92 9.69
C GLY A 48 2.04 -0.67 8.90
N SER A 49 1.13 -0.30 8.00
CA SER A 49 1.20 0.95 7.27
C SER A 49 -0.19 1.49 6.93
N PHE A 50 -0.28 2.78 6.67
CA PHE A 50 -1.44 3.46 6.12
C PHE A 50 -1.03 4.17 4.83
N SER A 51 -1.88 4.11 3.79
CA SER A 51 -1.62 4.74 2.49
C SER A 51 -2.74 5.70 2.09
N TRP A 52 -2.38 6.94 1.74
CA TRP A 52 -3.24 7.90 1.06
C TRP A 52 -2.90 7.94 -0.43
N PHE A 53 -3.89 7.62 -1.28
CA PHE A 53 -3.78 7.71 -2.73
C PHE A 53 -5.16 7.96 -3.37
N ALA A 54 -5.26 8.95 -4.26
CA ALA A 54 -6.52 9.38 -4.87
C ALA A 54 -6.91 8.49 -6.06
N THR A 55 -7.77 7.50 -5.80
CA THR A 55 -8.44 6.70 -6.84
C THR A 55 -9.78 6.19 -6.31
N HIS A 56 -10.77 6.04 -7.19
CA HIS A 56 -12.10 5.52 -6.83
C HIS A 56 -12.06 4.02 -6.56
N GLY A 57 -12.70 3.59 -5.48
CA GLY A 57 -12.95 2.17 -5.19
C GLY A 57 -14.15 1.63 -5.97
N THR A 58 -14.04 1.64 -7.30
CA THR A 58 -15.10 1.24 -8.23
C THR A 58 -14.59 0.30 -9.34
N SER A 59 -13.58 -0.51 -9.04
CA SER A 59 -13.09 -1.54 -9.97
C SER A 59 -14.11 -2.67 -10.14
N MET A 60 -14.87 -2.98 -9.09
CA MET A 60 -16.03 -3.85 -9.17
C MET A 60 -17.22 -3.07 -9.75
N SER A 61 -17.82 -3.60 -10.82
CA SER A 61 -18.97 -2.97 -11.47
C SER A 61 -20.23 -2.97 -10.57
N LYS A 62 -21.22 -2.14 -10.92
CA LYS A 62 -22.54 -2.12 -10.26
C LYS A 62 -23.28 -3.46 -10.27
N ASN A 63 -22.90 -4.37 -11.16
CA ASN A 63 -23.52 -5.69 -11.29
C ASN A 63 -22.90 -6.74 -10.35
N ASN A 64 -21.78 -6.42 -9.68
CA ASN A 64 -21.17 -7.29 -8.69
C ASN A 64 -22.11 -7.46 -7.50
N LYS A 65 -22.36 -8.71 -7.10
CA LYS A 65 -23.28 -9.06 -6.00
C LYS A 65 -22.57 -9.51 -4.72
N LEU A 66 -21.24 -9.42 -4.71
CA LEU A 66 -20.40 -9.91 -3.62
C LEU A 66 -19.85 -8.76 -2.79
N ILE A 67 -19.74 -8.96 -1.47
CA ILE A 67 -19.04 -8.03 -0.58
C ILE A 67 -17.56 -8.00 -0.98
N SER A 68 -17.01 -6.80 -1.16
CA SER A 68 -15.62 -6.59 -1.59
C SER A 68 -15.06 -5.29 -1.03
N GLY A 69 -13.76 -5.29 -0.72
CA GLY A 69 -12.99 -4.08 -0.44
C GLY A 69 -12.50 -3.35 -1.70
N ASP A 70 -12.87 -3.85 -2.89
CA ASP A 70 -12.49 -3.30 -4.20
C ASP A 70 -10.94 -3.20 -4.37
N ASN A 71 -10.46 -2.34 -5.25
CA ASN A 71 -9.02 -2.19 -5.55
C ASN A 71 -8.17 -1.87 -4.32
N LYS A 72 -8.63 -0.98 -3.44
CA LYS A 72 -7.93 -0.60 -2.20
C LYS A 72 -7.88 -1.76 -1.21
N GLY A 73 -8.94 -2.54 -1.11
CA GLY A 73 -8.98 -3.75 -0.28
C GLY A 73 -8.06 -4.84 -0.79
N VAL A 74 -8.01 -5.07 -2.11
CA VAL A 74 -7.05 -6.00 -2.72
C VAL A 74 -5.62 -5.54 -2.45
N ALA A 75 -5.31 -4.25 -2.61
CA ALA A 75 -3.99 -3.72 -2.29
C ALA A 75 -3.59 -3.94 -0.82
N ALA A 76 -4.51 -3.69 0.11
CA ALA A 76 -4.28 -3.97 1.54
C ALA A 76 -4.03 -5.46 1.80
N ARG A 77 -4.87 -6.34 1.24
CA ARG A 77 -4.75 -7.78 1.42
C ARG A 77 -3.43 -8.33 0.87
N LEU A 78 -3.03 -7.90 -0.33
CA LEU A 78 -1.75 -8.30 -0.92
C LEU A 78 -0.55 -7.83 -0.08
N PHE A 79 -0.63 -6.64 0.51
CA PHE A 79 0.40 -6.15 1.43
C PHE A 79 0.46 -6.97 2.73
N GLU A 80 -0.68 -7.33 3.32
CA GLU A 80 -0.77 -8.16 4.51
C GLU A 80 -0.23 -9.58 4.28
N ASP A 81 -0.59 -10.19 3.15
CA ASP A 81 -0.12 -11.52 2.74
C ASP A 81 1.41 -11.49 2.51
N TRP A 82 1.90 -10.48 1.79
CA TRP A 82 3.35 -10.27 1.62
C TRP A 82 4.06 -10.08 2.96
N PHE A 83 3.55 -9.21 3.83
CA PHE A 83 4.15 -8.92 5.14
C PHE A 83 4.22 -10.18 6.02
N THR A 84 3.17 -10.99 6.01
CA THR A 84 3.12 -12.28 6.71
C THR A 84 4.13 -13.27 6.14
N SER A 85 4.30 -13.32 4.81
CA SER A 85 5.27 -14.19 4.17
C SER A 85 6.70 -13.91 4.62
N GLN A 86 7.08 -12.63 4.75
CA GLN A 86 8.42 -12.21 5.19
C GLN A 86 8.70 -12.58 6.65
N ASN A 87 7.67 -12.51 7.50
CA ASN A 87 7.79 -12.89 8.91
C ASN A 87 7.91 -14.42 9.10
N LYS A 88 7.36 -15.23 8.19
CA LYS A 88 7.51 -16.70 8.24
C LYS A 88 8.90 -17.16 7.84
N SER A 89 9.50 -16.55 6.82
CA SER A 89 10.88 -16.87 6.36
C SER A 89 11.97 -16.43 7.33
N SER A 90 11.64 -15.63 8.35
CA SER A 90 12.57 -15.14 9.38
C SER A 90 12.47 -15.90 10.72
N SER A 91 11.62 -16.93 10.83
CA SER A 91 11.68 -17.87 11.95
C SER A 91 12.95 -18.72 11.86
N PRO A 92 13.85 -18.71 12.86
CA PRO A 92 15.04 -19.55 12.84
C PRO A 92 14.63 -21.02 12.81
N ASN A 93 15.23 -21.78 11.90
CA ASN A 93 15.17 -23.24 11.93
C ASN A 93 15.96 -23.72 13.15
N THR A 94 15.36 -23.73 14.35
CA THR A 94 15.97 -24.27 15.57
C THR A 94 15.92 -25.79 15.54
N ASN A 95 16.77 -26.41 14.73
CA ASN A 95 17.11 -27.83 14.83
C ASN A 95 18.58 -28.01 14.45
N SER A 96 19.47 -27.68 15.37
CA SER A 96 20.78 -28.33 15.46
C SER A 96 21.17 -28.39 16.94
N THR A 97 20.83 -29.51 17.56
CA THR A 97 21.37 -29.94 18.84
C THR A 97 22.85 -30.24 18.61
N GLU A 98 23.76 -29.34 18.98
CA GLU A 98 25.16 -29.72 19.21
C GLU A 98 25.39 -29.93 20.72
N PRO A 99 25.84 -31.13 21.14
CA PRO A 99 26.11 -31.41 22.55
C PRO A 99 27.42 -30.74 22.97
N GLY A 100 27.31 -29.90 24.01
CA GLY A 100 28.34 -29.54 24.98
C GLY A 100 29.80 -29.45 24.53
N MET A 101 30.34 -28.23 24.49
CA MET A 101 31.76 -28.01 24.74
C MET A 101 31.96 -26.80 25.66
N ILE A 102 32.28 -27.09 26.92
CA ILE A 102 32.89 -26.15 27.86
C ILE A 102 34.27 -25.80 27.29
N LYS A 103 34.58 -24.51 27.16
CA LYS A 103 35.95 -24.04 27.03
C LYS A 103 36.28 -23.16 28.24
N VAL A 104 37.34 -23.59 28.93
CA VAL A 104 38.12 -22.86 29.94
C VAL A 104 38.58 -21.50 29.42
#